data_AF-A0A839YI09-F1
#
_entry.id   AF-A0A839YI09-F1
#
_cell.length_a   1.000
_cell.length_b   1.000
_cell.length_c   1.000
_cell.angle_alpha   90.00
_cell.angle_beta   90.00
_cell.angle_gamma   90.00
#
_symmetry.space_group_name_H-M   'P 1'
#
loop_
_entity.id
_entity.type
_entity.pdbx_description
1 polymer ?
#
loop_
_entity_poly.entity_id
_entity_poly.type
_entity_poly.pdbx_seq_one_letter_code
_entity_poly.pdbx_strand_id
1 'polypeptide(L)'
;MRVMYVASNPTGHADLDLPGEINDLQELLERGAGADPIEFRVYSDLKLNALTATIGRFRPDVLHFAAHGDGRSLLLSKGDGSEVELDGRALAALLKGLSARPRLVVLNACSSDSVAAELVAHGGADWAIGTDATITNDAARSLTAALYQRLADGSSIGDAFAIATTHVEVADHGDVGATLHPTGRWDEAGDDRLVDPLRIVACLPVLDGWLDEGLTEPAGDFRPENPQVQFCVAGAPAAARQTVFFTDDESVRPGKGESLEEARCWLFESQPVAGEIWIADAHEYWGDMAWYVAVTTTDRRVVSASAMTSEALRRYYLDERWPGELPPRLRELVERTIAHLERESGSRRGRRPAPRAPSSP
;
A
#
# COMPACT_ATOMS: atom_id res chain seq x y z
N MET A 1 3.20 5.64 -6.44
CA MET A 1 4.57 5.06 -6.39
C MET A 1 5.37 5.46 -7.62
N ARG A 2 6.64 5.80 -7.45
CA ARG A 2 7.56 6.24 -8.49
C ARG A 2 8.80 5.34 -8.48
N VAL A 3 9.03 4.64 -9.58
CA VAL A 3 10.06 3.61 -9.71
C VAL A 3 11.12 4.09 -10.71
N MET A 4 12.36 4.22 -10.22
CA MET A 4 13.52 4.51 -11.05
C MET A 4 14.32 3.22 -11.23
N TYR A 5 14.38 2.73 -12.47
CA TYR A 5 15.15 1.56 -12.84
C TYR A 5 16.47 1.99 -13.48
N VAL A 6 17.58 1.66 -12.84
CA VAL A 6 18.94 1.93 -13.31
C VAL A 6 19.52 0.65 -13.89
N ALA A 7 19.64 0.62 -15.21
CA ALA A 7 20.16 -0.51 -15.95
C ALA A 7 21.63 -0.26 -16.29
N SER A 8 22.52 -1.12 -15.84
CA SER A 8 23.96 -1.02 -16.13
C SER A 8 24.50 -2.36 -16.61
N ASN A 9 24.98 -2.40 -17.85
CA ASN A 9 25.64 -3.57 -18.43
C ASN A 9 26.99 -3.16 -19.04
N PRO A 10 28.05 -3.00 -18.22
CA PRO A 10 29.38 -2.66 -18.71
C PRO A 10 29.92 -3.73 -19.68
N THR A 11 30.72 -3.31 -20.65
CA THR A 11 31.34 -4.24 -21.61
C THR A 11 32.30 -5.21 -20.92
N GLY A 12 32.24 -6.50 -21.25
CA GLY A 12 33.16 -7.53 -20.75
C GLY A 12 32.56 -8.50 -19.74
N HIS A 13 31.28 -8.33 -19.37
CA HIS A 13 30.53 -9.24 -18.52
C HIS A 13 29.51 -10.07 -19.31
N ALA A 14 28.92 -11.09 -18.69
CA ALA A 14 27.80 -11.82 -19.29
C ALA A 14 26.60 -10.88 -19.49
N ASP A 15 25.87 -11.05 -20.58
CA ASP A 15 24.73 -10.19 -20.86
C ASP A 15 23.60 -10.41 -19.85
N LEU A 16 23.20 -9.32 -19.19
CA LEU A 16 21.97 -9.24 -18.42
C LEU A 16 20.79 -9.11 -19.39
N ASP A 17 19.70 -9.86 -19.17
CA ASP A 17 18.46 -9.70 -19.93
C ASP A 17 17.64 -8.49 -19.43
N LEU A 18 18.27 -7.31 -19.44
CA LEU A 18 17.64 -6.04 -19.08
C LEU A 18 16.40 -5.75 -19.93
N PRO A 19 16.39 -5.98 -21.26
CA PRO A 19 15.20 -5.73 -22.07
C PRO A 19 14.01 -6.61 -21.66
N GLY A 20 14.24 -7.89 -21.36
CA GLY A 20 13.21 -8.80 -20.87
C GLY A 20 12.61 -8.30 -19.55
N GLU A 21 13.47 -7.99 -18.57
CA GLU A 21 13.01 -7.49 -17.27
C GLU A 21 12.25 -6.16 -17.37
N ILE A 22 12.74 -5.21 -18.19
CA ILE A 22 12.08 -3.92 -18.40
C ILE A 22 10.70 -4.09 -19.02
N ASN A 23 10.57 -4.94 -20.04
CA ASN A 23 9.29 -5.16 -20.72
C ASN A 23 8.27 -5.81 -19.79
N ASP A 24 8.67 -6.86 -19.06
CA ASP A 24 7.81 -7.53 -18.08
C ASP A 24 7.32 -6.54 -17.02
N LEU A 25 8.23 -5.71 -16.50
CA LEU A 25 7.91 -4.73 -15.47
C LEU A 25 6.99 -3.62 -16.00
N GLN A 26 7.21 -3.12 -17.23
CA GLN A 26 6.32 -2.15 -17.84
C GLN A 26 4.90 -2.69 -18.02
N GLU A 27 4.76 -3.89 -18.60
CA GLU A 27 3.47 -4.53 -18.82
C GLU A 27 2.72 -4.79 -17.50
N LEU A 28 3.45 -5.18 -16.47
CA LEU A 28 2.93 -5.42 -15.14
C LEU A 28 2.42 -4.14 -14.47
N LEU A 29 3.23 -3.06 -14.51
CA LEU A 29 2.87 -1.79 -13.87
C LEU A 29 1.71 -1.09 -14.59
N GLU A 30 1.58 -1.28 -15.91
CA GLU A 30 0.43 -0.79 -16.69
C GLU A 30 -0.88 -1.52 -16.36
N ARG A 31 -0.80 -2.78 -15.89
CA ARG A 31 -1.95 -3.60 -15.48
C ARG A 31 -2.35 -3.42 -14.01
N GLY A 32 -1.46 -2.87 -13.18
CA GLY A 32 -1.65 -2.75 -11.74
C GLY A 32 -2.94 -2.00 -11.37
N ALA A 33 -3.64 -2.51 -10.36
CA ALA A 33 -4.96 -2.02 -9.92
C ALA A 33 -4.91 -0.78 -8.99
N GLY A 34 -3.77 -0.06 -8.96
CA GLY A 34 -3.54 1.06 -8.03
C GLY A 34 -4.44 2.28 -8.30
N ALA A 35 -4.77 3.00 -7.23
CA ALA A 35 -5.56 4.23 -7.29
C ALA A 35 -4.84 5.32 -8.11
N ASP A 36 -3.54 5.49 -7.87
CA ASP A 36 -2.66 6.39 -8.60
C ASP A 36 -1.74 5.65 -9.59
N PRO A 37 -1.40 6.28 -10.74
CA PRO A 37 -0.55 5.64 -11.73
C PRO A 37 0.87 5.48 -11.15
N ILE A 38 1.46 4.32 -11.42
CA ILE A 38 2.86 4.06 -11.06
C ILE A 38 3.74 4.72 -12.12
N GLU A 39 4.56 5.70 -11.70
CA GLU A 39 5.50 6.36 -12.61
C GLU A 39 6.78 5.52 -12.71
N PHE A 40 6.93 4.76 -13.80
CA PHE A 40 8.11 3.95 -14.07
C PHE A 40 9.03 4.65 -15.09
N ARG A 41 10.32 4.81 -14.76
CA ARG A 41 11.33 5.35 -15.68
C ARG A 41 12.60 4.52 -15.67
N VAL A 42 13.08 4.19 -16.87
CA VAL A 42 14.32 3.46 -17.10
C VAL A 42 15.45 4.45 -17.43
N TYR A 43 16.60 4.23 -16.81
CA TYR A 43 17.84 4.94 -17.07
C TYR A 43 18.95 3.93 -17.35
N SER A 44 19.24 3.72 -18.63
CA SER A 44 20.34 2.86 -19.08
C SER A 44 21.66 3.61 -19.11
N ASP A 45 22.75 2.97 -18.72
CA ASP A 45 24.12 3.50 -18.73
C ASP A 45 24.27 4.87 -18.03
N LEU A 46 23.53 5.03 -16.93
CA LEU A 46 23.52 6.27 -16.17
C LEU A 46 24.86 6.45 -15.45
N LYS A 47 25.63 7.44 -15.90
CA LYS A 47 26.93 7.79 -15.31
C LYS A 47 26.78 8.21 -13.85
N LEU A 48 27.74 7.81 -13.01
CA LEU A 48 27.76 8.13 -11.58
C LEU A 48 27.59 9.64 -11.28
N ASN A 49 28.21 10.51 -12.07
CA ASN A 49 28.10 11.98 -11.90
C ASN A 49 26.70 12.53 -12.21
N ALA A 50 25.90 11.81 -13.00
CA ALA A 50 24.51 12.15 -13.31
C ALA A 50 23.52 11.42 -12.38
N LEU A 51 23.95 10.35 -11.69
CA LEU A 51 23.10 9.52 -10.84
C LEU A 51 22.43 10.35 -9.74
N THR A 52 23.20 11.01 -8.88
CA THR A 52 22.65 11.80 -7.76
C THR A 52 21.72 12.93 -8.23
N ALA A 53 22.09 13.62 -9.31
CA ALA A 53 21.27 14.69 -9.87
C ALA A 53 19.95 14.15 -10.45
N THR A 54 20.00 12.99 -11.10
CA THR A 54 18.82 12.31 -11.64
C THR A 54 17.90 11.83 -10.54
N ILE A 55 18.44 11.17 -9.50
CA ILE A 55 17.65 10.73 -8.34
C ILE A 55 17.05 11.95 -7.62
N GLY A 56 17.80 13.03 -7.41
CA GLY A 56 17.27 14.23 -6.74
C GLY A 56 16.14 14.95 -7.51
N ARG A 57 16.14 14.87 -8.85
CA ARG A 57 15.07 15.40 -9.70
C ARG A 57 13.87 14.46 -9.76
N PHE A 58 14.14 13.17 -9.94
CA PHE A 58 13.09 12.17 -10.08
C PHE A 58 12.46 11.84 -8.73
N ARG A 59 13.16 11.87 -7.61
CA ARG A 59 12.65 11.53 -6.26
C ARG A 59 11.86 10.21 -6.26
N PRO A 60 12.53 9.08 -6.56
CA PRO A 60 11.87 7.77 -6.59
C PRO A 60 11.45 7.33 -5.19
N ASP A 61 10.32 6.62 -5.10
CA ASP A 61 9.97 5.82 -3.92
C ASP A 61 10.78 4.52 -3.91
N VAL A 62 10.97 3.93 -5.11
CA VAL A 62 11.79 2.74 -5.34
C VAL A 62 12.93 3.05 -6.29
N LEU A 63 14.15 2.79 -5.86
CA LEU A 63 15.34 2.83 -6.72
C LEU A 63 15.81 1.40 -6.96
N HIS A 64 15.66 0.93 -8.19
CA HIS A 64 16.04 -0.42 -8.61
C HIS A 64 17.33 -0.37 -9.42
N PHE A 65 18.32 -1.16 -9.01
CA PHE A 65 19.55 -1.39 -9.77
C PHE A 65 19.52 -2.77 -10.37
N ALA A 66 19.63 -2.84 -11.70
CA ALA A 66 19.94 -4.07 -12.42
C ALA A 66 21.36 -3.93 -12.97
N ALA A 67 22.30 -4.59 -12.31
CA ALA A 67 23.73 -4.44 -12.54
C ALA A 67 24.48 -5.72 -12.15
N HIS A 68 25.72 -5.83 -12.59
CA HIS A 68 26.63 -6.86 -12.08
C HIS A 68 27.06 -6.54 -10.65
N GLY A 69 27.37 -7.59 -9.88
CA GLY A 69 27.89 -7.50 -8.52
C GLY A 69 29.09 -8.42 -8.32
N ASP A 70 30.06 -7.98 -7.51
CA ASP A 70 31.27 -8.75 -7.18
C ASP A 70 31.26 -9.31 -5.74
N GLY A 71 30.11 -9.25 -5.06
CA GLY A 71 29.95 -9.61 -3.66
C GLY A 71 30.25 -8.49 -2.65
N ARG A 72 30.84 -7.38 -3.10
CA ARG A 72 31.19 -6.22 -2.25
C ARG A 72 30.64 -4.90 -2.80
N SER A 73 30.37 -4.84 -4.09
CA SER A 73 30.00 -3.63 -4.79
C SER A 73 29.13 -3.94 -6.01
N LEU A 74 28.38 -2.92 -6.44
CA LEU A 74 27.70 -2.90 -7.73
C LEU A 74 28.64 -2.34 -8.79
N LEU A 75 28.62 -2.92 -9.98
CA LEU A 75 29.42 -2.47 -11.12
C LEU A 75 28.57 -1.58 -12.03
N LEU A 76 28.84 -0.27 -12.00
CA LEU A 76 28.16 0.72 -12.83
C LEU A 76 29.03 1.19 -14.00
N SER A 77 28.41 1.42 -15.15
CA SER A 77 29.09 1.97 -16.34
C SER A 77 29.52 3.43 -16.13
N LYS A 78 30.77 3.76 -16.49
CA LYS A 78 31.26 5.15 -16.62
C LYS A 78 30.90 5.78 -17.97
N GLY A 79 30.35 4.99 -18.90
CA GLY A 79 29.95 5.41 -20.25
C GLY A 79 31.12 5.65 -21.22
N ASP A 80 32.32 5.18 -20.89
CA ASP A 80 33.49 5.06 -21.77
C ASP A 80 33.92 3.58 -21.96
N GLY A 81 33.08 2.64 -21.50
CA GLY A 81 33.38 1.20 -21.47
C GLY A 81 34.07 0.73 -20.19
N SER A 82 34.49 1.65 -19.29
CA SER A 82 35.01 1.30 -17.97
C SER A 82 33.93 1.30 -16.88
N GLU A 83 34.21 0.63 -15.77
CA GLU A 83 33.28 0.46 -14.65
C GLU A 83 33.69 1.27 -13.41
N VAL A 84 32.71 1.54 -12.55
CA VAL A 84 32.89 2.04 -11.20
C VAL A 84 32.24 1.08 -10.22
N GLU A 85 33.02 0.68 -9.22
CA GLU A 85 32.53 -0.09 -8.07
C GLU A 85 31.81 0.84 -7.10
N LEU A 86 30.59 0.46 -6.73
CA LEU A 86 29.79 1.18 -5.74
C LEU A 86 29.43 0.23 -4.59
N ASP A 87 30.14 0.35 -3.48
CA ASP A 87 29.83 -0.37 -2.23
C ASP A 87 28.63 0.26 -1.49
N GLY A 88 28.14 -0.42 -0.45
CA GLY A 88 26.95 0.01 0.28
C GLY A 88 27.14 1.35 0.99
N ARG A 89 28.35 1.63 1.49
CA ARG A 89 28.71 2.91 2.13
C ARG A 89 28.70 4.07 1.14
N ALA A 90 29.30 3.88 -0.03
CA ALA A 90 29.33 4.87 -1.10
C ALA A 90 27.92 5.15 -1.60
N LEU A 91 27.11 4.11 -1.84
CA LEU A 91 25.71 4.28 -2.22
C LEU A 91 24.91 5.02 -1.14
N ALA A 92 25.09 4.69 0.13
CA ALA A 92 24.46 5.40 1.24
C ALA A 92 24.86 6.88 1.30
N ALA A 93 26.14 7.19 1.10
CA ALA A 93 26.63 8.56 1.07
C ALA A 93 26.02 9.38 -0.08
N LEU A 94 25.86 8.77 -1.26
CA LEU A 94 25.19 9.41 -2.41
C LEU A 94 23.73 9.73 -2.12
N LEU A 95 23.00 8.82 -1.46
CA LEU A 95 21.57 8.98 -1.20
C LEU A 95 21.29 9.89 0.00
N LYS A 96 22.11 9.85 1.07
CA LYS A 96 21.97 10.71 2.26
C LYS A 96 21.97 12.20 1.95
N GLY A 97 22.66 12.62 0.89
CA GLY A 97 22.71 14.02 0.47
C GLY A 97 21.42 14.51 -0.21
N LEU A 98 20.45 13.63 -0.48
CA LEU A 98 19.22 13.97 -1.17
C LEU A 98 18.14 14.50 -0.21
N SER A 99 17.35 15.46 -0.67
CA SER A 99 16.22 16.00 0.09
C SER A 99 15.07 14.99 0.26
N ALA A 100 14.98 14.02 -0.65
CA ALA A 100 14.02 12.92 -0.62
C ALA A 100 14.79 11.66 -1.01
N ARG A 101 14.90 10.74 -0.07
CA ARG A 101 15.58 9.45 -0.25
C ARG A 101 14.57 8.40 -0.72
N PRO A 102 15.00 7.40 -1.50
CA PRO A 102 14.13 6.26 -1.79
C PRO A 102 13.78 5.54 -0.49
N ARG A 103 12.53 5.09 -0.39
CA ARG A 103 12.08 4.26 0.73
C ARG A 103 12.59 2.84 0.55
N LEU A 104 12.55 2.31 -0.68
CA LEU A 104 13.04 0.98 -1.02
C LEU A 104 14.14 1.06 -2.07
N VAL A 105 15.24 0.36 -1.83
CA VAL A 105 16.28 0.09 -2.83
C VAL A 105 16.27 -1.40 -3.16
N VAL A 106 16.20 -1.73 -4.45
CA VAL A 106 16.26 -3.13 -4.91
C VAL A 106 17.58 -3.32 -5.63
N LEU A 107 18.46 -4.18 -5.09
CA LEU A 107 19.73 -4.53 -5.70
C LEU A 107 19.58 -5.86 -6.43
N ASN A 108 19.18 -5.79 -7.70
CA ASN A 108 19.13 -6.95 -8.58
C ASN A 108 20.54 -7.19 -9.17
N ALA A 109 21.42 -7.70 -8.33
CA ALA A 109 22.82 -7.95 -8.62
C ALA A 109 23.34 -9.13 -7.79
N CYS A 110 24.27 -9.90 -8.35
CA CYS A 110 24.86 -11.08 -7.69
C CYS A 110 25.53 -10.73 -6.35
N SER A 111 25.25 -11.53 -5.31
CA SER A 111 25.84 -11.40 -3.97
C SER A 111 25.79 -9.97 -3.41
N SER A 112 24.66 -9.30 -3.59
CA SER A 112 24.42 -7.91 -3.19
C SER A 112 23.92 -7.72 -1.75
N ASP A 113 23.70 -8.79 -0.98
CA ASP A 113 23.20 -8.75 0.40
C ASP A 113 24.04 -7.84 1.31
N SER A 114 25.37 -7.93 1.24
CA SER A 114 26.29 -7.10 2.02
C SER A 114 26.15 -5.61 1.68
N VAL A 115 25.95 -5.28 0.40
CA VAL A 115 25.75 -3.92 -0.10
C VAL A 115 24.42 -3.36 0.41
N ALA A 116 23.35 -4.16 0.38
CA ALA A 116 22.03 -3.78 0.90
C ALA A 116 22.07 -3.52 2.41
N ALA A 117 22.72 -4.40 3.17
CA ALA A 117 22.89 -4.25 4.61
C ALA A 117 23.65 -2.98 4.97
N GLU A 118 24.80 -2.72 4.33
CA GLU A 118 25.60 -1.52 4.57
C GLU A 118 24.86 -0.24 4.15
N LEU A 119 24.17 -0.28 3.01
CA LEU A 119 23.37 0.85 2.51
C LEU A 119 22.39 1.36 3.57
N VAL A 120 21.67 0.43 4.17
CA VAL A 120 20.61 0.68 5.15
C VAL A 120 21.20 1.04 6.52
N ALA A 121 22.24 0.32 6.98
CA ALA A 121 22.95 0.64 8.22
C ALA A 121 23.56 2.06 8.19
N HIS A 122 23.92 2.52 7.00
CA HIS A 122 24.37 3.88 6.75
C HIS A 122 23.27 4.81 6.24
N GLY A 123 21.98 4.50 6.44
CA GLY A 123 20.85 5.41 6.27
C GLY A 123 20.63 5.95 4.86
N GLY A 124 20.99 5.16 3.83
CA GLY A 124 20.78 5.51 2.43
C GLY A 124 19.33 5.33 1.95
N ALA A 125 18.60 4.39 2.53
CA ALA A 125 17.19 4.09 2.27
C ALA A 125 16.56 3.46 3.50
N ASP A 126 15.23 3.48 3.61
CA ASP A 126 14.51 2.86 4.74
C ASP A 126 14.62 1.32 4.67
N TRP A 127 14.56 0.78 3.45
CA TRP A 127 14.59 -0.63 3.11
C TRP A 127 15.55 -0.91 1.95
N ALA A 128 16.25 -2.04 2.00
CA ALA A 128 16.99 -2.54 0.83
C ALA A 128 16.86 -4.05 0.66
N ILE A 129 16.70 -4.50 -0.59
CA ILE A 129 16.72 -5.92 -0.95
C ILE A 129 18.05 -6.23 -1.63
N GLY A 130 18.70 -7.32 -1.20
CA GLY A 130 19.87 -7.89 -1.85
C GLY A 130 19.83 -9.42 -1.82
N THR A 131 20.74 -10.06 -2.56
CA THR A 131 20.84 -11.53 -2.68
C THR A 131 22.17 -12.03 -2.15
N ASP A 132 22.22 -13.25 -1.60
CA ASP A 132 23.44 -13.83 -1.00
C ASP A 132 24.36 -14.52 -2.04
N ALA A 133 23.79 -14.98 -3.15
CA ALA A 133 24.46 -15.73 -4.19
C ALA A 133 24.31 -15.10 -5.58
N THR A 134 24.90 -15.78 -6.58
CA THR A 134 24.71 -15.46 -8.00
C THR A 134 23.26 -15.71 -8.37
N ILE A 135 22.52 -14.66 -8.71
CA ILE A 135 21.13 -14.77 -9.15
C ILE A 135 21.06 -15.03 -10.66
N THR A 136 20.25 -15.99 -11.08
CA THR A 136 19.97 -16.22 -12.51
C THR A 136 19.04 -15.15 -13.08
N ASN A 137 19.08 -14.93 -14.40
CA ASN A 137 18.18 -13.96 -15.06
C ASN A 137 16.69 -14.30 -14.80
N ASP A 138 16.33 -15.58 -14.76
CA ASP A 138 14.95 -16.02 -14.51
C ASP A 138 14.53 -15.75 -13.05
N ALA A 139 15.41 -16.00 -12.08
CA ALA A 139 15.17 -15.67 -10.68
C ALA A 139 15.08 -14.15 -10.45
N ALA A 140 15.96 -13.38 -11.08
CA ALA A 140 15.97 -11.91 -11.06
C ALA A 140 14.65 -11.33 -11.59
N ARG A 141 14.19 -11.80 -12.77
CA ARG A 141 12.89 -11.40 -13.35
C ARG A 141 11.73 -11.81 -12.47
N SER A 142 11.77 -13.02 -11.90
CA SER A 142 10.71 -13.52 -11.01
C SER A 142 10.60 -12.71 -9.72
N LEU A 143 11.73 -12.34 -9.11
CA LEU A 143 11.79 -11.44 -7.96
C LEU A 143 11.13 -10.10 -8.29
N THR A 144 11.60 -9.45 -9.36
CA THR A 144 11.11 -8.13 -9.80
C THR A 144 9.61 -8.17 -10.08
N ALA A 145 9.13 -9.13 -10.89
CA ALA A 145 7.73 -9.23 -11.24
C ALA A 145 6.84 -9.44 -10.01
N ALA A 146 7.16 -10.43 -9.15
CA ALA A 146 6.36 -10.71 -7.97
C ALA A 146 6.36 -9.54 -6.98
N LEU A 147 7.52 -8.93 -6.73
CA LEU A 147 7.66 -7.79 -5.82
C LEU A 147 6.81 -6.61 -6.30
N TYR A 148 6.99 -6.17 -7.55
CA TYR A 148 6.30 -4.99 -8.05
C TYR A 148 4.80 -5.21 -8.25
N GLN A 149 4.35 -6.43 -8.55
CA GLN A 149 2.92 -6.73 -8.60
C GLN A 149 2.29 -6.48 -7.24
N ARG A 150 2.88 -7.05 -6.18
CA ARG A 150 2.36 -6.92 -4.82
C ARG A 150 2.41 -5.47 -4.32
N LEU A 151 3.48 -4.74 -4.61
CA LEU A 151 3.58 -3.31 -4.30
C LEU A 151 2.53 -2.48 -5.07
N ALA A 152 2.32 -2.77 -6.35
CA ALA A 152 1.30 -2.11 -7.18
C ALA A 152 -0.12 -2.35 -6.66
N ASP A 153 -0.37 -3.55 -6.12
CA ASP A 153 -1.63 -3.93 -5.49
C ASP A 153 -1.79 -3.35 -4.07
N GLY A 154 -0.83 -2.52 -3.60
CA GLY A 154 -0.89 -1.85 -2.31
C GLY A 154 -0.42 -2.68 -1.13
N SER A 155 0.25 -3.81 -1.35
CA SER A 155 0.86 -4.60 -0.25
C SER A 155 1.98 -3.81 0.45
N SER A 156 2.27 -4.16 1.71
CA SER A 156 3.46 -3.65 2.38
C SER A 156 4.72 -4.19 1.72
N ILE A 157 5.86 -3.52 1.95
CA ILE A 157 7.17 -3.97 1.46
C ILE A 157 7.48 -5.37 1.99
N GLY A 158 7.20 -5.63 3.28
CA GLY A 158 7.41 -6.94 3.89
C GLY A 158 6.59 -8.05 3.21
N ASP A 159 5.29 -7.84 3.01
CA ASP A 159 4.42 -8.84 2.35
C ASP A 159 4.81 -9.06 0.89
N ALA A 160 5.13 -7.97 0.18
CA ALA A 160 5.57 -8.04 -1.21
C ALA A 160 6.88 -8.83 -1.35
N PHE A 161 7.84 -8.59 -0.45
CA PHE A 161 9.09 -9.31 -0.39
C PHE A 161 8.90 -10.80 -0.03
N ALA A 162 8.04 -11.12 0.94
CA ALA A 162 7.77 -12.49 1.35
C ALA A 162 7.22 -13.35 0.19
N ILE A 163 6.35 -12.79 -0.65
CA ILE A 163 5.89 -13.48 -1.86
C ILE A 163 7.01 -13.54 -2.90
N ALA A 164 7.74 -12.45 -3.12
CA ALA A 164 8.80 -12.41 -4.12
C ALA A 164 9.93 -13.41 -3.85
N THR A 165 10.34 -13.62 -2.59
CA THR A 165 11.37 -14.60 -2.25
C THR A 165 10.91 -16.04 -2.51
N THR A 166 9.62 -16.36 -2.31
CA THR A 166 9.08 -17.68 -2.70
C THR A 166 9.19 -17.91 -4.21
N HIS A 167 9.00 -16.88 -5.02
CA HIS A 167 9.18 -16.99 -6.48
C HIS A 167 10.64 -17.22 -6.87
N VAL A 168 11.59 -16.60 -6.17
CA VAL A 168 13.03 -16.84 -6.36
C VAL A 168 13.41 -18.27 -6.01
N GLU A 169 12.98 -18.75 -4.83
CA GLU A 169 13.24 -20.13 -4.39
C GLU A 169 12.75 -21.17 -5.39
N VAL A 170 11.58 -20.94 -6.00
CA VAL A 170 11.03 -21.82 -7.04
C VAL A 170 11.83 -21.74 -8.34
N ALA A 171 12.19 -20.52 -8.79
CA ALA A 171 12.91 -20.31 -10.04
C ALA A 171 14.36 -20.86 -9.99
N ASP A 172 15.00 -20.77 -8.83
CA ASP A 172 16.41 -21.10 -8.64
C ASP A 172 16.62 -22.35 -7.77
N HIS A 173 15.57 -23.13 -7.53
CA HIS A 173 15.61 -24.36 -6.73
C HIS A 173 16.16 -24.21 -5.30
N GLY A 174 16.08 -23.00 -4.74
CA GLY A 174 16.57 -22.67 -3.40
C GLY A 174 18.06 -22.35 -3.31
N ASP A 175 18.75 -22.17 -4.45
CA ASP A 175 20.19 -21.88 -4.48
C ASP A 175 20.51 -20.41 -4.17
N VAL A 176 19.53 -19.51 -4.26
CA VAL A 176 19.67 -18.07 -3.97
C VAL A 176 18.70 -17.65 -2.87
N GLY A 177 19.26 -17.06 -1.81
CA GLY A 177 18.51 -16.33 -0.79
C GLY A 177 18.42 -14.85 -1.14
N ALA A 178 17.22 -14.28 -1.03
CA ALA A 178 17.03 -12.83 -0.98
C ALA A 178 16.81 -12.40 0.47
N THR A 179 17.28 -11.21 0.82
CA THR A 179 17.08 -10.61 2.15
C THR A 179 16.55 -9.20 2.02
N LEU A 180 15.56 -8.85 2.85
CA LEU A 180 15.09 -7.49 3.06
C LEU A 180 15.76 -6.91 4.32
N HIS A 181 16.48 -5.80 4.17
CA HIS A 181 17.19 -5.12 5.25
C HIS A 181 16.42 -3.85 5.70
N PRO A 182 16.00 -3.73 6.97
CA PRO A 182 15.39 -2.53 7.56
C PRO A 182 16.41 -1.52 8.12
N THR A 183 16.12 -0.22 8.04
CA THR A 183 16.85 0.81 8.82
C THR A 183 16.54 0.72 10.31
N GLY A 184 15.35 0.20 10.65
CA GLY A 184 14.81 0.02 12.00
C GLY A 184 14.57 -1.43 12.38
N ARG A 185 13.57 -1.70 13.24
CA ARG A 185 13.17 -3.08 13.59
C ARG A 185 12.27 -3.67 12.50
N TRP A 186 12.38 -4.98 12.28
CA TRP A 186 11.51 -5.73 11.36
C TRP A 186 10.01 -5.52 11.59
N ASP A 187 9.61 -5.21 12.82
CA ASP A 187 8.21 -4.90 13.18
C ASP A 187 7.62 -3.70 12.41
N GLU A 188 8.45 -2.88 11.76
CA GLU A 188 8.06 -1.73 10.93
C GLU A 188 7.89 -2.11 9.43
N ALA A 189 8.39 -3.27 8.99
CA ALA A 189 8.35 -3.71 7.58
C ALA A 189 6.96 -4.12 7.10
N GLY A 190 6.17 -4.67 8.02
CA GLY A 190 4.84 -5.22 7.75
C GLY A 190 3.79 -4.15 7.43
N ASP A 191 4.04 -2.90 7.84
CA ASP A 191 3.07 -1.80 7.73
C ASP A 191 3.45 -0.78 6.64
N ASP A 192 4.71 -0.82 6.16
CA ASP A 192 5.22 0.16 5.20
C ASP A 192 4.75 -0.09 3.76
N ARG A 193 3.77 0.70 3.30
CA ARG A 193 3.21 0.64 1.93
C ARG A 193 3.76 1.76 1.05
N LEU A 194 4.00 1.46 -0.23
CA LEU A 194 4.47 2.43 -1.24
C LEU A 194 3.35 2.93 -2.17
N VAL A 195 2.24 2.20 -2.18
CA VAL A 195 0.98 2.58 -2.83
C VAL A 195 -0.08 2.58 -1.75
N ASP A 196 -0.87 3.64 -1.67
CA ASP A 196 -2.03 3.71 -0.79
C ASP A 196 -3.26 3.25 -1.58
N PRO A 197 -3.73 2.00 -1.40
CA PRO A 197 -4.82 1.47 -2.20
C PRO A 197 -6.15 2.15 -1.84
N LEU A 198 -6.98 2.38 -2.86
CA LEU A 198 -8.35 2.84 -2.66
C LEU A 198 -9.10 1.82 -1.82
N ARG A 199 -9.68 2.26 -0.71
CA ARG A 199 -10.46 1.40 0.17
C ARG A 199 -11.53 2.20 0.89
N ILE A 200 -12.53 1.48 1.36
CA ILE A 200 -13.54 2.04 2.25
C ILE A 200 -13.07 1.80 3.68
N VAL A 201 -13.02 2.87 4.46
CA VAL A 201 -12.86 2.84 5.91
C VAL A 201 -14.08 3.46 6.56
N ALA A 202 -14.31 3.13 7.82
CA ALA A 202 -15.43 3.67 8.56
C ALA A 202 -15.02 3.92 10.00
N CYS A 203 -15.56 4.98 10.61
CA CYS A 203 -15.35 5.29 12.00
C CYS A 203 -16.67 5.40 12.76
N LEU A 204 -16.55 5.44 14.08
CA LEU A 204 -17.60 5.70 15.04
C LEU A 204 -17.38 7.14 15.56
N PRO A 205 -18.10 8.16 15.07
CA PRO A 205 -17.78 9.56 15.38
C PRO A 205 -17.73 9.90 16.87
N VAL A 206 -18.56 9.22 17.67
CA VAL A 206 -18.54 9.37 19.13
C VAL A 206 -17.21 8.87 19.73
N LEU A 207 -16.69 7.75 19.23
CA LEU A 207 -15.44 7.18 19.70
C LEU A 207 -14.24 8.01 19.24
N ASP A 208 -14.25 8.51 18.00
CA ASP A 208 -13.22 9.43 17.51
C ASP A 208 -13.19 10.72 18.35
N GLY A 209 -14.37 11.27 18.69
CA GLY A 209 -14.45 12.42 19.60
C GLY A 209 -13.83 12.14 20.97
N TRP A 210 -13.99 10.94 21.52
CA TRP A 210 -13.33 10.56 22.77
C TRP A 210 -11.81 10.44 22.63
N LEU A 211 -11.32 9.91 21.50
CA LEU A 211 -9.90 9.81 21.23
C LEU A 211 -9.27 11.20 21.05
N ASP A 212 -9.95 12.11 20.37
CA ASP A 212 -9.53 13.51 20.19
C ASP A 212 -9.44 14.26 21.53
N GLU A 213 -10.31 13.92 22.49
CA GLU A 213 -10.26 14.42 23.87
C GLU A 213 -9.23 13.70 24.75
N GLY A 214 -8.54 12.68 24.24
CA GLY A 214 -7.54 11.89 24.95
C GLY A 214 -8.11 10.92 25.98
N LEU A 215 -9.38 10.53 25.83
CA LEU A 215 -10.02 9.58 26.73
C LEU A 215 -9.57 8.14 26.46
N THR A 216 -9.38 7.37 27.53
CA THR A 216 -9.01 5.95 27.46
C THR A 216 -10.15 5.00 27.78
N GLU A 217 -11.29 5.54 28.22
CA GLU A 217 -12.49 4.80 28.57
C GLU A 217 -13.74 5.43 27.93
N PRO A 218 -14.80 4.65 27.65
CA PRO A 218 -16.03 5.17 27.08
C PRO A 218 -16.67 6.26 27.96
N ALA A 219 -17.07 7.37 27.35
CA ALA A 219 -17.74 8.47 28.04
C ALA A 219 -19.14 8.74 27.50
N GLY A 220 -20.16 8.43 28.30
CA GLY A 220 -21.58 8.61 27.91
C GLY A 220 -22.19 7.38 27.26
N ASP A 221 -23.34 7.57 26.61
CA ASP A 221 -24.16 6.48 26.08
C ASP A 221 -23.74 6.14 24.64
N PHE A 222 -22.89 5.13 24.48
CA PHE A 222 -22.65 4.47 23.19
C PHE A 222 -23.33 3.09 23.17
N ARG A 223 -23.98 2.76 22.04
CA ARG A 223 -24.72 1.51 21.86
C ARG A 223 -24.10 0.67 20.76
N PRO A 224 -23.30 -0.36 21.08
CA PRO A 224 -22.73 -1.27 20.08
C PRO A 224 -23.76 -1.99 19.22
N GLU A 225 -25.01 -2.09 19.68
CA GLU A 225 -26.12 -2.72 18.96
C GLU A 225 -26.80 -1.78 17.95
N ASN A 226 -26.45 -0.50 17.96
CA ASN A 226 -26.96 0.50 17.02
C ASN A 226 -25.94 1.63 16.82
N PRO A 227 -24.71 1.33 16.38
CA PRO A 227 -23.65 2.32 16.24
C PRO A 227 -24.01 3.38 15.19
N GLN A 228 -23.61 4.61 15.47
CA GLN A 228 -23.47 5.62 14.42
C GLN A 228 -22.16 5.40 13.70
N VAL A 229 -22.23 5.16 12.39
CA VAL A 229 -21.07 4.91 11.53
C VAL A 229 -20.98 6.00 10.48
N GLN A 230 -19.77 6.49 10.26
CA GLN A 230 -19.41 7.43 9.21
C GLN A 230 -18.40 6.75 8.28
N PHE A 231 -18.60 6.86 6.97
CA PHE A 231 -17.75 6.23 5.97
C PHE A 231 -16.80 7.22 5.31
N CYS A 232 -15.66 6.70 4.87
CA CYS A 232 -14.64 7.43 4.14
C CYS A 232 -14.06 6.57 3.03
N VAL A 233 -13.69 7.22 1.92
CA VAL A 233 -12.73 6.66 0.97
C VAL A 233 -11.33 7.04 1.43
N ALA A 234 -10.50 6.06 1.76
CA ALA A 234 -9.07 6.26 1.95
C ALA A 234 -8.29 5.83 0.69
N GLY A 235 -7.11 6.39 0.48
CA GLY A 235 -6.32 6.16 -0.74
C GLY A 235 -6.95 6.74 -2.01
N ALA A 236 -7.78 7.78 -1.88
CA ALA A 236 -8.39 8.44 -3.03
C ALA A 236 -7.32 9.18 -3.86
N PRO A 237 -7.29 8.98 -5.19
CA PRO A 237 -6.33 9.64 -6.08
C PRO A 237 -6.36 11.16 -5.93
N ALA A 238 -5.20 11.82 -5.96
CA ALA A 238 -5.17 13.30 -5.98
C ALA A 238 -5.91 13.89 -7.20
N ALA A 239 -6.05 13.11 -8.27
CA ALA A 239 -6.81 13.44 -9.47
C ALA A 239 -8.33 13.17 -9.36
N ALA A 240 -8.82 12.73 -8.19
CA ALA A 240 -10.24 12.42 -7.98
C ALA A 240 -11.12 13.63 -8.31
N ARG A 241 -12.21 13.37 -9.03
CA ARG A 241 -13.13 14.38 -9.58
C ARG A 241 -14.51 14.25 -8.98
N GLN A 242 -15.05 13.02 -8.99
CA GLN A 242 -16.36 12.70 -8.49
C GLN A 242 -16.32 11.30 -7.87
N THR A 243 -16.90 11.19 -6.68
CA THR A 243 -17.00 9.97 -5.90
C THR A 243 -18.45 9.60 -5.73
N VAL A 244 -18.79 8.35 -6.04
CA VAL A 244 -20.12 7.78 -5.79
C VAL A 244 -19.97 6.65 -4.79
N PHE A 245 -20.50 6.84 -3.58
CA PHE A 245 -20.71 5.77 -2.62
C PHE A 245 -22.09 5.17 -2.83
N PHE A 246 -22.21 3.86 -2.74
CA PHE A 246 -23.51 3.21 -2.84
C PHE A 246 -23.54 1.88 -2.10
N THR A 247 -24.75 1.41 -1.85
CA THR A 247 -25.01 0.10 -1.27
C THR A 247 -26.09 -0.61 -2.08
N ASP A 248 -25.95 -1.92 -2.26
CA ASP A 248 -27.00 -2.77 -2.82
C ASP A 248 -27.97 -3.28 -1.74
N ASP A 249 -27.72 -2.94 -0.47
CA ASP A 249 -28.46 -3.47 0.67
C ASP A 249 -29.95 -3.14 0.56
N GLU A 250 -30.75 -4.21 0.53
CA GLU A 250 -32.17 -4.05 0.30
C GLU A 250 -32.87 -3.30 1.43
N SER A 251 -32.37 -3.39 2.65
CA SER A 251 -32.99 -2.78 3.81
C SER A 251 -32.99 -1.25 3.79
N VAL A 252 -32.11 -0.64 3.00
CA VAL A 252 -32.13 0.80 2.72
C VAL A 252 -33.29 1.06 1.76
N ARG A 253 -34.38 1.57 2.32
CA ARG A 253 -35.62 1.88 1.60
C ARG A 253 -35.77 3.40 1.47
N PRO A 254 -36.28 3.90 0.33
CA PRO A 254 -36.55 5.31 0.18
C PRO A 254 -37.61 5.82 1.17
N GLY A 255 -37.38 7.02 1.68
CA GLY A 255 -38.35 7.81 2.40
C GLY A 255 -39.49 8.29 1.50
N LYS A 256 -40.45 9.00 2.10
CA LYS A 256 -41.60 9.52 1.36
C LYS A 256 -41.15 10.59 0.36
N GLY A 257 -41.25 10.28 -0.92
CA GLY A 257 -40.89 11.20 -2.02
C GLY A 257 -39.42 11.10 -2.46
N GLU A 258 -38.65 10.19 -1.86
CA GLU A 258 -37.26 9.88 -2.23
C GLU A 258 -37.24 8.74 -3.26
N SER A 259 -36.33 8.80 -4.25
CA SER A 259 -36.10 7.71 -5.18
C SER A 259 -35.23 6.61 -4.56
N LEU A 260 -35.20 5.42 -5.17
CA LEU A 260 -34.34 4.34 -4.68
C LEU A 260 -32.85 4.73 -4.77
N GLU A 261 -32.49 5.41 -5.85
CA GLU A 261 -31.16 5.93 -6.11
C GLU A 261 -30.76 6.98 -5.05
N GLU A 262 -31.64 7.92 -4.73
CA GLU A 262 -31.40 8.93 -3.68
C GLU A 262 -31.18 8.27 -2.31
N ALA A 263 -31.90 7.17 -2.02
CA ALA A 263 -31.78 6.47 -0.75
C ALA A 263 -30.49 5.65 -0.60
N ARG A 264 -29.90 5.20 -1.72
CA ARG A 264 -28.78 4.21 -1.74
C ARG A 264 -27.49 4.72 -2.34
N CYS A 265 -27.48 5.89 -2.95
CA CYS A 265 -26.31 6.46 -3.61
C CYS A 265 -26.02 7.86 -3.07
N TRP A 266 -24.76 8.10 -2.73
CA TRP A 266 -24.23 9.39 -2.31
C TRP A 266 -23.19 9.86 -3.31
N LEU A 267 -23.40 11.06 -3.86
CA LEU A 267 -22.50 11.67 -4.84
C LEU A 267 -21.76 12.84 -4.20
N PHE A 268 -20.43 12.83 -4.33
CA PHE A 268 -19.55 13.86 -3.81
C PHE A 268 -18.64 14.41 -4.91
N GLU A 269 -18.47 15.72 -4.93
CA GLU A 269 -17.54 16.44 -5.82
C GLU A 269 -16.47 17.17 -5.00
N SER A 270 -15.90 16.47 -4.01
CA SER A 270 -14.83 16.97 -3.17
C SER A 270 -13.47 16.44 -3.63
N GLN A 271 -12.46 17.30 -3.57
CA GLN A 271 -11.07 16.85 -3.65
C GLN A 271 -10.70 16.10 -2.35
N PRO A 272 -9.90 15.03 -2.43
CA PRO A 272 -9.44 14.35 -1.24
C PRO A 272 -8.55 15.25 -0.40
N VAL A 273 -8.70 15.17 0.92
CA VAL A 273 -7.81 15.80 1.89
C VAL A 273 -6.94 14.70 2.47
N ALA A 274 -5.63 14.77 2.27
CA ALA A 274 -4.70 13.71 2.67
C ALA A 274 -5.07 12.31 2.14
N GLY A 275 -5.64 12.23 0.93
CA GLY A 275 -6.09 10.96 0.34
C GLY A 275 -7.46 10.48 0.84
N GLU A 276 -8.15 11.27 1.64
CA GLU A 276 -9.44 10.90 2.24
C GLU A 276 -10.63 11.70 1.68
N ILE A 277 -11.77 11.03 1.50
CA ILE A 277 -13.06 11.63 1.15
C ILE A 277 -14.13 11.09 2.10
N TRP A 278 -14.55 11.91 3.05
CA TRP A 278 -15.53 11.57 4.08
C TRP A 278 -16.97 11.82 3.62
N ILE A 279 -17.88 10.90 3.94
CA ILE A 279 -19.32 11.17 3.92
C ILE A 279 -19.65 12.09 5.08
N ALA A 280 -20.31 13.21 4.83
CA ALA A 280 -20.60 14.22 5.85
C ALA A 280 -21.49 13.70 6.99
N ASP A 281 -22.43 12.82 6.66
CA ASP A 281 -23.41 12.30 7.61
C ASP A 281 -22.99 10.95 8.18
N ALA A 282 -23.19 10.80 9.49
CA ALA A 282 -23.16 9.51 10.17
C ALA A 282 -24.59 8.97 10.31
N HIS A 283 -24.74 7.66 10.21
CA HIS A 283 -26.05 7.00 10.32
C HIS A 283 -26.01 5.84 11.29
N GLU A 284 -27.18 5.51 11.86
CA GLU A 284 -27.32 4.34 12.74
C GLU A 284 -27.43 3.05 11.92
N TYR A 285 -26.67 2.03 12.32
CA TYR A 285 -26.62 0.73 11.67
C TYR A 285 -26.93 -0.39 12.66
N TRP A 286 -27.73 -1.36 12.24
CA TRP A 286 -28.08 -2.53 13.07
C TRP A 286 -27.20 -3.75 12.74
N GLY A 287 -26.68 -3.84 11.51
CA GLY A 287 -25.81 -4.93 11.15
C GLY A 287 -25.08 -4.70 9.84
N ASP A 288 -24.40 -5.75 9.43
CA ASP A 288 -23.37 -5.62 8.42
C ASP A 288 -23.95 -5.57 7.01
N MET A 289 -23.54 -4.53 6.27
CA MET A 289 -23.96 -4.27 4.89
C MET A 289 -22.75 -4.00 4.00
N ALA A 290 -22.91 -4.33 2.72
CA ALA A 290 -21.92 -4.08 1.70
C ALA A 290 -21.98 -2.61 1.24
N TRP A 291 -20.80 -2.01 1.15
CA TRP A 291 -20.58 -0.70 0.58
C TRP A 291 -19.68 -0.80 -0.63
N TYR A 292 -19.95 0.07 -1.59
CA TYR A 292 -19.20 0.20 -2.81
C TYR A 292 -18.88 1.67 -3.03
N VAL A 293 -17.72 1.91 -3.62
CA VAL A 293 -17.34 3.24 -4.05
C VAL A 293 -16.77 3.19 -5.46
N ALA A 294 -17.13 4.17 -6.27
CA ALA A 294 -16.47 4.45 -7.55
C ALA A 294 -15.99 5.90 -7.54
N VAL A 295 -14.71 6.11 -7.85
CA VAL A 295 -14.07 7.42 -7.95
C VAL A 295 -13.61 7.62 -9.38
N THR A 296 -14.13 8.66 -10.02
CA THR A 296 -13.67 9.11 -11.32
C THR A 296 -12.53 10.10 -11.15
N THR A 297 -11.61 10.12 -12.11
CA THR A 297 -10.39 10.94 -12.05
C THR A 297 -10.27 11.83 -13.29
N THR A 298 -9.51 12.93 -13.18
CA THR A 298 -9.31 13.87 -14.29
C THR A 298 -8.59 13.27 -15.50
N ASP A 299 -7.84 12.17 -15.31
CA ASP A 299 -7.16 11.44 -16.38
C ASP A 299 -8.04 10.37 -17.06
N ARG A 300 -9.35 10.35 -16.75
CA ARG A 300 -10.38 9.48 -17.33
C ARG A 300 -10.32 8.02 -16.87
N ARG A 301 -9.81 7.76 -15.66
CA ARG A 301 -9.92 6.46 -15.01
C ARG A 301 -11.10 6.41 -14.04
N VAL A 302 -11.56 5.19 -13.78
CA VAL A 302 -12.47 4.87 -12.68
C VAL A 302 -11.74 3.89 -11.77
N VAL A 303 -11.63 4.23 -10.49
CA VAL A 303 -11.11 3.34 -9.46
C VAL A 303 -12.25 3.01 -8.51
N SER A 304 -12.34 1.78 -8.04
CA SER A 304 -13.43 1.34 -7.19
C SER A 304 -12.96 0.42 -6.08
N ALA A 305 -13.70 0.43 -4.98
CA ALA A 305 -13.48 -0.46 -3.86
C ALA A 305 -14.83 -0.88 -3.28
N SER A 306 -14.80 -1.96 -2.51
CA SER A 306 -15.94 -2.43 -1.73
C SER A 306 -15.48 -2.90 -0.37
N ALA A 307 -16.37 -2.84 0.60
CA ALA A 307 -16.13 -3.38 1.93
C ALA A 307 -17.45 -3.69 2.62
N MET A 308 -17.42 -4.63 3.54
CA MET A 308 -18.46 -4.71 4.57
C MET A 308 -18.29 -3.56 5.57
N THR A 309 -19.35 -3.20 6.29
CA THR A 309 -19.29 -2.16 7.33
C THR A 309 -18.36 -2.58 8.47
N SER A 310 -18.45 -3.85 8.87
CA SER A 310 -17.57 -4.47 9.87
C SER A 310 -16.10 -4.40 9.47
N GLU A 311 -15.80 -4.70 8.20
CA GLU A 311 -14.46 -4.66 7.62
C GLU A 311 -13.91 -3.23 7.58
N ALA A 312 -14.73 -2.26 7.16
CA ALA A 312 -14.34 -0.86 7.13
C ALA A 312 -14.01 -0.29 8.53
N LEU A 313 -14.77 -0.69 9.55
CA LEU A 313 -14.49 -0.34 10.96
C LEU A 313 -13.21 -1.01 11.49
N ARG A 314 -13.03 -2.30 11.16
CA ARG A 314 -11.83 -3.06 11.54
C ARG A 314 -10.57 -2.42 10.97
N ARG A 315 -10.60 -2.05 9.68
CA ARG A 315 -9.49 -1.37 9.01
C ARG A 315 -9.08 -0.10 9.74
N TYR A 316 -10.05 0.78 10.01
CA TYR A 316 -9.80 2.06 10.67
C TYR A 316 -9.18 1.89 12.06
N TYR A 317 -9.81 1.07 12.91
CA TYR A 317 -9.46 1.02 14.33
C TYR A 317 -8.39 -0.01 14.72
N LEU A 318 -8.31 -1.13 14.00
CA LEU A 318 -7.54 -2.30 14.43
C LEU A 318 -6.34 -2.57 13.52
N ASP A 319 -6.47 -2.33 12.21
CA ASP A 319 -5.44 -2.71 11.25
C ASP A 319 -4.51 -1.53 10.91
N GLU A 320 -5.06 -0.36 10.56
CA GLU A 320 -4.28 0.79 10.06
C GLU A 320 -3.71 1.68 11.17
N ARG A 321 -4.01 1.36 12.44
CA ARG A 321 -3.53 2.07 13.65
C ARG A 321 -3.70 3.59 13.56
N TRP A 322 -4.80 4.05 12.97
CA TRP A 322 -5.19 5.46 12.92
C TRP A 322 -6.45 5.68 13.77
N PRO A 323 -6.47 6.62 14.72
CA PRO A 323 -5.46 7.65 15.00
C PRO A 323 -4.29 7.18 15.90
N GLY A 324 -4.18 5.89 16.20
CA GLY A 324 -3.09 5.31 16.98
C GLY A 324 -3.43 3.94 17.54
N GLU A 325 -2.63 3.45 18.49
CA GLU A 325 -2.97 2.23 19.23
C GLU A 325 -4.15 2.49 20.17
N LEU A 326 -5.27 1.79 19.94
CA LEU A 326 -6.49 1.98 20.73
C LEU A 326 -6.28 1.59 22.21
N PRO A 327 -6.73 2.42 23.16
CA PRO A 327 -6.83 2.06 24.57
C PRO A 327 -7.61 0.74 24.75
N PRO A 328 -7.21 -0.17 25.66
CA PRO A 328 -7.81 -1.51 25.76
C PRO A 328 -9.33 -1.53 25.91
N ARG A 329 -9.91 -0.57 26.65
CA ARG A 329 -11.36 -0.45 26.84
C ARG A 329 -12.10 0.00 25.58
N LEU A 330 -11.50 0.90 24.82
CA LEU A 330 -12.06 1.36 23.55
C LEU A 330 -11.91 0.28 22.47
N ARG A 331 -10.80 -0.45 22.46
CA ARG A 331 -10.63 -1.65 21.62
C ARG A 331 -11.71 -2.69 21.88
N GLU A 332 -11.97 -3.04 23.14
CA GLU A 332 -13.03 -3.98 23.53
C GLU A 332 -14.41 -3.51 23.02
N LEU A 333 -14.67 -2.20 23.06
CA LEU A 333 -15.92 -1.61 22.57
C LEU A 333 -16.05 -1.73 21.04
N VAL A 334 -14.98 -1.44 20.31
CA VAL A 334 -14.92 -1.58 18.84
C VAL A 334 -15.13 -3.04 18.44
N GLU A 335 -14.41 -3.97 19.05
CA GLU A 335 -14.52 -5.41 18.77
C GLU A 335 -15.95 -5.93 19.03
N ARG A 336 -16.58 -5.49 20.13
CA ARG A 336 -17.99 -5.82 20.41
C ARG A 336 -18.95 -5.27 19.38
N THR A 337 -18.70 -4.06 18.89
CA THR A 337 -19.53 -3.42 17.86
C THR A 337 -19.43 -4.18 16.54
N ILE A 338 -18.20 -4.48 16.11
CA ILE A 338 -17.94 -5.27 14.91
C ILE A 338 -18.59 -6.65 15.02
N ALA A 339 -18.40 -7.36 16.13
CA ALA A 339 -18.99 -8.68 16.35
C ALA A 339 -20.52 -8.67 16.43
N HIS A 340 -21.13 -7.54 16.80
CA HIS A 340 -22.58 -7.36 16.71
C HIS A 340 -23.01 -7.23 15.24
N LEU A 341 -22.36 -6.33 14.49
CA LEU A 341 -22.71 -6.10 13.09
C LEU A 341 -22.60 -7.39 12.25
N GLU A 342 -21.49 -8.12 12.39
CA GLU A 342 -21.23 -9.39 11.70
C GLU A 342 -22.30 -10.45 12.02
N ARG A 343 -22.79 -10.51 13.27
CA ARG A 343 -23.84 -11.45 13.70
C ARG A 343 -25.19 -11.13 13.08
N GLU A 344 -25.46 -9.84 12.91
CA GLU A 344 -26.68 -9.31 12.29
C GLU A 344 -26.46 -9.05 10.79
N SER A 345 -25.60 -9.82 10.11
CA SER A 345 -25.33 -9.71 8.67
C SER A 345 -26.62 -9.82 7.85
N GLY A 346 -26.81 -8.89 6.90
CA GLY A 346 -28.02 -8.78 6.08
C GLY A 346 -29.18 -8.02 6.75
N SER A 347 -28.89 -7.03 7.61
CA SER A 347 -29.90 -6.35 8.44
C SER A 347 -30.14 -4.87 8.13
N ARG A 348 -31.02 -4.24 8.94
CA ARG A 348 -31.95 -3.17 8.57
C ARG A 348 -31.48 -1.77 8.99
N ARG A 349 -31.25 -0.84 8.05
CA ARG A 349 -31.05 0.58 8.38
C ARG A 349 -32.33 1.19 9.01
N GLY A 350 -32.21 1.77 10.20
CA GLY A 350 -33.22 2.71 10.75
C GLY A 350 -34.57 2.14 11.26
N ARG A 351 -34.67 0.87 11.71
CA ARG A 351 -35.87 0.40 12.45
C ARG A 351 -35.51 -0.17 13.82
N ARG A 352 -36.26 0.27 14.85
CA ARG A 352 -36.38 -0.46 16.13
C ARG A 352 -36.72 -1.93 15.83
N PRO A 353 -36.14 -2.90 16.55
CA PRO A 353 -36.44 -4.31 16.35
C PRO A 353 -37.96 -4.51 16.50
N ALA A 354 -38.55 -5.30 15.60
CA ALA A 354 -39.93 -5.72 15.80
C ALA A 354 -40.02 -6.42 17.17
N PRO A 355 -41.03 -6.11 18.01
CA PRO A 355 -41.20 -6.85 19.25
C PRO A 355 -41.26 -8.34 18.91
N ARG A 356 -40.43 -9.15 19.59
CA ARG A 356 -40.48 -10.61 19.44
C ARG A 356 -41.94 -11.02 19.59
N ALA A 357 -42.46 -11.74 18.60
CA ALA A 357 -43.79 -12.32 18.69
C ALA A 357 -43.88 -13.08 20.02
N PRO A 358 -44.94 -12.92 20.82
CA PRO A 358 -45.07 -13.64 22.07
C PRO A 358 -45.01 -15.13 21.75
N SER A 359 -43.99 -15.81 22.28
CA SER A 359 -43.96 -17.27 22.34
C SER A 359 -45.28 -17.71 22.95
N SER A 360 -46.07 -18.43 22.17
CA SER A 360 -47.37 -18.91 22.59
C SER A 360 -47.46 -20.39 22.25
N PRO A 361 -48.00 -21.22 23.14
CA PRO A 361 -47.65 -21.42 24.56
C PRO A 361 -46.69 -22.60 24.76
#